data_AF-U2AY79-F1
#
_entry.id   AF-U2AY79-F1
#
_cell.length_a   1.000
_cell.length_b   1.000
_cell.length_c   1.000
_cell.angle_alpha   90.00
_cell.angle_beta   90.00
_cell.angle_gamma   90.00
#
_symmetry.space_group_name_H-M   'P 1'
#
loop_
_entity.id
_entity.type
_entity.pdbx_description
1 polymer ?
#
loop_
_entity_poly.entity_id
_entity_poly.type
_entity_poly.pdbx_seq_one_letter_code
_entity_poly.pdbx_strand_id
1 'polypeptide(L)'
;VAISVFDLFKIGIGPSSSHTVGPMRAAALFVEALRERQLLARVWRIEVRLYGSLSATGVGHGSDRAVIMGLMGEWPDRIDPAQIAPRIATLLERGELLLDGCLPIAFDWARDMRLLEENLPYHPNAMTLVAEGEGGELHSDTYYSVGGGFVVDAAQAATGALDRTTPRCPTIFQRRRAAAAVPSARPARVAADAG
;
A
#
# COMPACT_ATOMS: atom_id res chain seq x y z
N VAL A 1 5.44 21.37 16.81
CA VAL A 1 5.84 20.72 15.55
C VAL A 1 4.81 19.66 15.25
N ALA A 2 4.08 19.75 14.14
CA ALA A 2 3.13 18.70 13.75
C ALA A 2 3.92 17.53 13.16
N ILE A 3 3.85 16.37 13.78
CA ILE A 3 4.50 15.15 13.30
C ILE A 3 3.54 14.52 12.28
N SER A 4 3.97 14.37 11.02
CA SER A 4 3.16 13.68 10.00
C SER A 4 3.13 12.18 10.29
N VAL A 5 2.05 11.50 9.91
CA VAL A 5 1.99 10.02 9.94
C VAL A 5 3.18 9.43 9.15
N PHE A 6 3.55 10.07 8.03
CA PHE A 6 4.70 9.68 7.23
C PHE A 6 6.04 9.85 7.97
N ASP A 7 6.13 10.77 8.92
CA ASP A 7 7.35 11.00 9.69
C ASP A 7 7.52 9.98 10.83
N LEU A 8 6.43 9.42 11.35
CA LEU A 8 6.50 8.32 12.33
C LEU A 8 6.88 6.97 11.71
N PHE A 9 6.72 6.82 10.40
CA PHE A 9 7.00 5.58 9.67
C PHE A 9 8.25 5.66 8.78
N LYS A 10 9.08 6.70 8.92
CA LYS A 10 10.29 6.90 8.11
C LYS A 10 11.54 6.26 8.73
N ILE A 11 11.91 5.09 8.21
CA ILE A 11 13.32 4.74 7.99
C ILE A 11 13.47 4.35 6.50
N GLY A 12 14.03 5.26 5.68
CA GLY A 12 14.57 4.94 4.34
C GLY A 12 13.74 5.36 3.11
N ILE A 13 14.19 6.44 2.44
CA ILE A 13 14.05 6.83 1.00
C ILE A 13 12.68 6.56 0.29
N GLY A 14 11.75 7.53 0.41
CA GLY A 14 10.64 8.00 -0.47
C GLY A 14 9.80 7.07 -1.38
N PRO A 15 8.51 7.39 -1.69
CA PRO A 15 7.51 8.08 -0.89
C PRO A 15 6.80 7.04 0.01
N SER A 16 6.79 7.25 1.32
CA SER A 16 6.35 6.27 2.33
C SER A 16 4.87 5.83 2.23
N SER A 17 4.09 6.29 1.26
CA SER A 17 2.68 5.93 1.12
C SER A 17 2.44 4.50 0.63
N SER A 18 3.26 3.93 -0.25
CA SER A 18 3.07 2.54 -0.72
C SER A 18 3.44 1.48 0.31
N HIS A 19 4.32 1.81 1.25
CA HIS A 19 4.80 0.89 2.28
C HIS A 19 4.14 1.15 3.65
N THR A 20 3.43 2.28 3.81
CA THR A 20 2.73 2.60 5.06
C THR A 20 1.23 2.79 4.85
N VAL A 21 0.83 3.76 4.03
CA VAL A 21 -0.59 4.10 3.82
C VAL A 21 -1.33 2.96 3.11
N GLY A 22 -0.72 2.36 2.09
CA GLY A 22 -1.28 1.21 1.39
C GLY A 22 -1.54 0.02 2.30
N PRO A 23 -0.52 -0.51 3.01
CA PRO A 23 -0.71 -1.64 3.93
C PRO A 23 -1.70 -1.36 5.06
N MET A 24 -1.69 -0.16 5.65
CA MET A 24 -2.68 0.22 6.66
C MET A 24 -4.10 0.22 6.10
N ARG A 25 -4.30 0.83 4.91
CA ARG A 25 -5.59 0.87 4.25
C ARG A 25 -6.07 -0.53 3.86
N ALA A 26 -5.19 -1.37 3.33
CA ALA A 26 -5.50 -2.76 2.99
C ALA A 26 -5.97 -3.55 4.22
N ALA A 27 -5.31 -3.37 5.37
CA ALA A 27 -5.71 -3.98 6.62
C ALA A 27 -7.06 -3.46 7.15
N ALA A 28 -7.33 -2.16 7.04
CA ALA A 28 -8.63 -1.60 7.41
C ALA A 28 -9.77 -2.14 6.52
N LEU A 29 -9.54 -2.24 5.20
CA LEU A 29 -10.48 -2.83 4.25
C LEU A 29 -10.75 -4.31 4.57
N PHE A 30 -9.72 -5.06 4.96
CA PHE A 30 -9.88 -6.45 5.39
C PHE A 30 -10.77 -6.57 6.62
N VAL A 31 -10.59 -5.71 7.62
CA VAL A 31 -11.45 -5.66 8.82
C VAL A 31 -12.89 -5.29 8.46
N GLU A 32 -13.09 -4.34 7.56
CA GLU A 32 -14.42 -4.00 7.04
C GLU A 32 -15.07 -5.21 6.35
N ALA A 33 -14.33 -5.94 5.50
CA ALA A 33 -14.82 -7.15 4.85
C ALA A 33 -15.21 -8.24 5.87
N LEU A 34 -14.44 -8.44 6.94
CA LEU A 34 -14.79 -9.35 8.03
C LEU A 34 -16.08 -8.93 8.75
N ARG A 35 -16.28 -7.62 8.95
CA ARG A 35 -17.49 -7.07 9.58
C ARG A 35 -18.71 -7.27 8.68
N GLU A 36 -18.60 -6.94 7.40
CA GLU A 36 -19.68 -7.10 6.42
C GLU A 36 -20.13 -8.56 6.26
N ARG A 37 -19.18 -9.50 6.38
CA ARG A 37 -19.43 -10.95 6.35
C ARG A 37 -19.86 -11.54 7.70
N GLN A 38 -19.99 -10.72 8.73
CA GLN A 38 -20.28 -11.14 10.12
C GLN A 38 -19.32 -12.22 10.64
N LEU A 39 -18.04 -12.16 10.23
CA LEU A 39 -17.01 -13.13 10.63
C LEU A 39 -16.20 -12.67 11.85
N LEU A 40 -16.19 -11.37 12.15
CA LEU A 40 -15.31 -10.75 13.14
C LEU A 40 -15.30 -11.49 14.49
N ALA A 41 -16.48 -11.81 15.04
CA ALA A 41 -16.61 -12.47 16.35
C ALA A 41 -16.09 -13.92 16.38
N ARG A 42 -15.82 -14.53 15.22
CA ARG A 42 -15.28 -15.89 15.09
C ARG A 42 -13.77 -15.91 14.91
N VAL A 43 -13.15 -14.75 14.73
CA VAL A 43 -11.70 -14.64 14.53
C VAL A 43 -10.99 -14.85 15.85
N TRP A 44 -10.06 -15.81 15.89
CA TRP A 44 -9.18 -16.03 17.05
C TRP A 44 -7.73 -15.64 16.76
N ARG A 45 -7.35 -15.58 15.47
CA ARG A 45 -6.00 -15.30 15.01
C ARG A 45 -6.04 -14.63 13.64
N ILE A 46 -5.09 -13.72 13.42
CA ILE A 46 -4.83 -13.10 12.13
C ILE A 46 -3.39 -13.40 11.74
N GLU A 47 -3.18 -13.91 10.54
CA GLU A 47 -1.85 -14.03 9.94
C GLU A 47 -1.69 -12.96 8.85
N VAL A 48 -0.59 -12.22 8.94
CA VAL A 48 -0.17 -11.21 7.97
C VAL A 48 1.01 -11.77 7.20
N ARG A 49 0.91 -11.79 5.87
CA ARG A 49 2.00 -12.16 4.97
C ARG A 49 2.38 -10.95 4.14
N LEU A 50 3.59 -10.45 4.30
CA LEU A 50 4.16 -9.38 3.49
C LEU A 50 5.09 -10.00 2.45
N TYR A 51 4.94 -9.58 1.19
CA TYR A 51 5.68 -10.12 0.05
C TYR A 51 6.61 -9.09 -0.56
N GLY A 52 7.62 -9.55 -1.30
CA GLY A 52 8.47 -8.72 -2.16
C GLY A 52 9.07 -7.50 -1.46
N SER A 53 8.88 -6.31 -2.03
CA SER A 53 9.42 -5.07 -1.46
C SER A 53 8.76 -4.63 -0.15
N LEU A 54 7.51 -5.06 0.14
CA LEU A 54 6.91 -4.87 1.46
C LEU A 54 7.58 -5.73 2.53
N SER A 55 8.02 -6.94 2.16
CA SER A 55 8.79 -7.83 3.03
C SER A 55 10.18 -7.27 3.34
N ALA A 56 10.89 -6.81 2.30
CA ALA A 56 12.24 -6.25 2.41
C ALA A 56 12.31 -4.98 3.27
N THR A 57 11.21 -4.22 3.31
CA THR A 57 11.02 -3.04 4.16
C THR A 57 10.13 -3.35 5.37
N GLY A 58 10.05 -4.62 5.75
CA GLY A 58 9.30 -5.09 6.90
C GLY A 58 10.00 -4.80 8.23
N VAL A 59 9.59 -5.54 9.26
CA VAL A 59 9.94 -5.45 10.70
C VAL A 59 10.83 -4.26 11.09
N GLY A 60 10.23 -3.28 11.77
CA GLY A 60 10.93 -2.10 12.28
C GLY A 60 11.01 -0.90 11.33
N HIS A 61 10.59 -1.05 10.07
CA HIS A 61 10.56 0.02 9.06
C HIS A 61 9.16 0.60 8.78
N GLY A 62 8.15 0.22 9.58
CA GLY A 62 6.86 0.91 9.65
C GLY A 62 5.71 0.23 8.91
N SER A 63 5.98 -0.58 7.89
CA SER A 63 4.96 -1.33 7.14
C SER A 63 4.19 -2.29 8.04
N ASP A 64 4.91 -3.04 8.88
CA ASP A 64 4.38 -3.95 9.89
C ASP A 64 3.42 -3.23 10.86
N ARG A 65 3.88 -2.14 11.47
CA ARG A 65 3.08 -1.34 12.41
C ARG A 65 1.87 -0.70 11.73
N ALA A 66 2.01 -0.26 10.49
CA ALA A 66 0.92 0.30 9.70
C ALA A 66 -0.19 -0.73 9.46
N VAL A 67 0.16 -1.97 9.13
CA VAL A 67 -0.80 -3.09 9.02
C VAL A 67 -1.51 -3.34 10.35
N ILE A 68 -0.77 -3.40 11.46
CA ILE A 68 -1.36 -3.61 12.79
C ILE A 68 -2.37 -2.51 13.13
N MET A 69 -2.08 -1.24 12.83
CA MET A 69 -3.04 -0.15 13.05
C MET A 69 -4.29 -0.31 12.19
N GLY A 70 -4.14 -0.70 10.92
CA GLY A 70 -5.30 -1.01 10.08
C GLY A 70 -6.13 -2.18 10.60
N LEU A 71 -5.50 -3.23 11.13
CA LEU A 71 -6.19 -4.36 11.78
C LEU A 71 -6.92 -3.94 13.06
N MET A 72 -6.42 -2.93 13.78
CA MET A 72 -7.12 -2.33 14.92
C MET A 72 -8.26 -1.37 14.50
N GLY A 73 -8.59 -1.29 13.20
CA GLY A 73 -9.69 -0.48 12.66
C GLY A 73 -9.31 0.97 12.35
N GLU A 74 -8.03 1.35 12.46
CA GLU A 74 -7.58 2.70 12.17
C GLU A 74 -7.39 2.94 10.67
N TRP A 75 -7.66 4.18 10.24
CA TRP A 75 -7.48 4.60 8.84
C TRP A 75 -6.31 5.59 8.72
N PRO A 76 -5.50 5.52 7.65
CA PRO A 76 -4.30 6.35 7.52
C PRO A 76 -4.60 7.86 7.48
N ASP A 77 -5.79 8.26 7.03
CA ASP A 77 -6.28 9.63 6.99
C ASP A 77 -6.95 10.10 8.30
N ARG A 78 -7.17 9.20 9.27
CA ARG A 78 -7.91 9.47 10.51
C ARG A 78 -7.13 9.21 11.78
N ILE A 79 -6.10 8.38 11.73
CA ILE A 79 -5.30 8.00 12.89
C ILE A 79 -4.55 9.21 13.45
N ASP A 80 -4.56 9.34 14.78
CA ASP A 80 -3.60 10.21 15.49
C ASP A 80 -2.23 9.51 15.51
N PRO A 81 -1.21 10.07 14.84
CA PRO A 81 0.11 9.45 14.77
C PRO A 81 0.70 9.17 16.16
N ALA A 82 0.41 10.02 17.15
CA ALA A 82 0.94 9.87 18.51
C ALA A 82 0.44 8.57 19.22
N GLN A 83 -0.66 7.97 18.75
CA GLN A 83 -1.23 6.76 19.34
C GLN A 83 -0.57 5.46 18.84
N ILE A 84 0.21 5.52 17.75
CA ILE A 84 0.78 4.32 17.14
C ILE A 84 1.74 3.62 18.10
N ALA A 85 2.76 4.32 18.60
CA ALA A 85 3.78 3.72 19.45
C ALA A 85 3.22 3.15 20.77
N PRO A 86 2.35 3.86 21.52
CA PRO A 86 1.72 3.30 22.72
C PRO A 86 0.89 2.04 22.46
N ARG A 87 0.12 1.99 21.37
CA ARG A 87 -0.71 0.83 21.04
C ARG A 87 0.13 -0.39 20.62
N ILE A 88 1.19 -0.18 19.85
CA ILE A 88 2.15 -1.25 19.52
C ILE A 88 2.82 -1.78 20.79
N ALA A 89 3.23 -0.89 21.71
CA ALA A 89 3.82 -1.31 22.99
C ALA A 89 2.83 -2.15 23.81
N THR A 90 1.56 -1.73 23.87
CA THR A 90 0.50 -2.45 24.58
C THR A 90 0.26 -3.84 23.97
N LEU A 91 0.23 -3.95 22.64
CA LEU A 91 0.11 -5.24 21.96
C LEU A 91 1.29 -6.15 22.30
N LEU A 92 2.52 -5.63 22.22
CA LEU A 92 3.74 -6.42 22.50
C LEU A 92 3.81 -6.88 23.97
N GLU A 93 3.35 -6.05 24.91
CA GLU A 93 3.30 -6.38 26.33
C GLU A 93 2.25 -7.46 26.63
N ARG A 94 1.07 -7.36 26.00
CA ARG A 94 -0.06 -8.27 26.25
C ARG A 94 -0.05 -9.54 25.41
N GLY A 95 0.61 -9.51 24.25
CA GLY A 95 0.49 -10.56 23.23
C GLY A 95 -0.89 -10.58 22.56
N GLU A 96 -1.62 -9.46 22.60
CA GLU A 96 -2.99 -9.35 22.11
C GLU A 96 -3.15 -8.19 21.14
N LEU A 97 -3.71 -8.48 19.96
CA LEU A 97 -4.16 -7.48 18.99
C LEU A 97 -5.63 -7.19 19.25
N LEU A 98 -5.98 -5.91 19.46
CA LEU A 98 -7.36 -5.48 19.61
C LEU A 98 -8.00 -5.27 18.23
N LEU A 99 -8.45 -6.38 17.62
CA LEU A 99 -9.03 -6.41 16.28
C LEU A 99 -10.27 -5.53 16.21
N ASP A 100 -10.33 -4.70 15.17
CA ASP A 100 -11.40 -3.70 14.98
C ASP A 100 -11.62 -2.79 16.22
N GLY A 101 -10.57 -2.60 17.02
CA GLY A 101 -10.60 -1.79 18.23
C GLY A 101 -11.46 -2.35 19.37
N CYS A 102 -12.01 -3.56 19.23
CA CYS A 102 -12.94 -4.12 20.22
C CYS A 102 -12.70 -5.60 20.58
N LEU A 103 -12.13 -6.41 19.69
CA LEU A 103 -11.97 -7.85 19.91
C LEU A 103 -10.50 -8.20 20.19
N PRO A 104 -10.12 -8.52 21.44
CA PRO A 104 -8.77 -8.99 21.73
C PRO A 104 -8.57 -10.39 21.12
N ILE A 105 -7.56 -10.53 20.27
CA ILE A 105 -7.11 -11.80 19.70
C ILE A 105 -5.64 -12.02 19.99
N ALA A 106 -5.21 -13.27 20.16
CA ALA A 106 -3.80 -13.58 20.36
C ALA A 106 -2.99 -13.20 19.11
N PHE A 107 -1.89 -12.47 19.31
CA PHE A 107 -1.00 -12.07 18.23
C PHE A 107 0.46 -12.17 18.66
N ASP A 108 1.18 -13.10 18.03
CA ASP A 108 2.62 -13.29 18.20
C ASP A 108 3.31 -12.74 16.94
N TRP A 109 4.13 -11.69 17.10
CA TRP A 109 4.76 -11.03 15.96
C TRP A 109 5.65 -11.98 15.13
N ALA A 110 6.37 -12.91 15.76
CA ALA A 110 7.27 -13.82 15.06
C ALA A 110 6.51 -14.91 14.29
N ARG A 111 5.34 -15.32 14.81
CA ARG A 111 4.48 -16.33 14.19
C ARG A 111 3.53 -15.74 13.15
N ASP A 112 2.97 -14.57 13.43
CA ASP A 112 1.80 -14.04 12.75
C ASP A 112 2.15 -12.91 11.76
N MET A 113 3.35 -12.32 11.84
CA MET A 113 3.87 -11.39 10.83
C MET A 113 4.94 -12.09 9.98
N ARG A 114 4.51 -12.71 8.87
CA ARG A 114 5.38 -13.42 7.93
C ARG A 114 5.97 -12.48 6.90
N LEU A 115 7.29 -12.43 6.83
CA LEU A 115 8.04 -11.73 5.80
C LEU A 115 8.49 -12.75 4.74
N LEU A 116 8.00 -12.60 3.51
CA LEU A 116 8.25 -13.51 2.39
C LEU A 116 8.99 -12.75 1.28
N GLU A 117 10.17 -13.23 0.90
CA GLU A 117 10.99 -12.57 -0.13
C GLU A 117 10.43 -12.72 -1.55
N GLU A 118 9.52 -13.67 -1.74
CA GLU A 118 8.90 -13.92 -3.03
C GLU A 118 8.01 -12.75 -3.47
N ASN A 119 8.02 -12.47 -4.78
CA ASN A 119 7.13 -11.50 -5.40
C ASN A 119 5.89 -12.21 -5.94
N LEU A 120 4.71 -11.66 -5.66
CA LEU A 120 3.49 -12.11 -6.31
C LEU A 120 3.39 -11.55 -7.76
N PRO A 121 2.68 -12.23 -8.68
CA PRO A 121 2.74 -11.92 -10.12
C PRO A 121 2.27 -10.53 -10.53
N TYR A 122 1.39 -9.89 -9.76
CA TYR A 122 0.78 -8.61 -10.15
C TYR A 122 1.63 -7.39 -9.78
N HIS A 123 2.14 -7.33 -8.54
CA HIS A 123 2.89 -6.19 -8.05
C HIS A 123 3.82 -6.59 -6.89
N PRO A 124 5.05 -6.07 -6.79
CA PRO A 124 6.03 -6.46 -5.76
C PRO A 124 5.65 -6.02 -4.34
N ASN A 125 4.82 -4.99 -4.20
CA ASN A 125 4.18 -4.66 -2.92
C ASN A 125 2.88 -5.42 -2.78
N ALA A 126 2.96 -6.66 -2.30
CA ALA A 126 1.79 -7.47 -2.01
C ALA A 126 1.70 -7.84 -0.52
N MET A 127 0.47 -7.99 -0.04
CA MET A 127 0.16 -8.43 1.30
C MET A 127 -1.03 -9.38 1.26
N THR A 128 -0.94 -10.50 1.97
CA THR A 128 -2.09 -11.38 2.21
C THR A 128 -2.44 -11.34 3.69
N LEU A 129 -3.73 -11.15 3.97
CA LEU A 129 -4.29 -11.17 5.32
C LEU A 129 -5.20 -12.39 5.44
N VAL A 130 -4.97 -13.19 6.46
CA VAL A 130 -5.70 -14.43 6.71
C VAL A 130 -6.34 -14.33 8.09
N ALA A 131 -7.66 -14.46 8.15
CA ALA A 131 -8.42 -14.57 9.39
C ALA A 131 -8.69 -16.04 9.66
N GLU A 132 -8.25 -16.53 10.81
CA GLU A 132 -8.49 -17.89 11.26
C GLU A 132 -9.57 -17.90 12.36
N GLY A 133 -10.38 -18.96 12.33
CA GLY A 133 -11.39 -19.36 13.30
C GLY A 133 -10.95 -20.65 13.99
N GLU A 134 -11.68 -21.09 15.03
CA GLU A 134 -11.38 -22.37 15.71
C GLU A 134 -11.35 -23.58 14.75
N GLY A 135 -12.12 -23.52 13.66
CA GLY A 135 -12.21 -24.56 12.63
C GLY A 135 -11.28 -24.40 11.43
N GLY A 136 -10.32 -23.46 11.48
CA GLY A 136 -9.41 -23.17 10.35
C GLY A 136 -9.66 -21.79 9.72
N GLU A 137 -9.20 -21.61 8.47
CA GLU A 137 -9.32 -20.34 7.75
C GLU A 137 -10.78 -19.91 7.56
N LEU A 138 -11.12 -18.69 7.97
CA LEU A 138 -12.44 -18.08 7.80
C LEU A 138 -12.50 -17.21 6.54
N HIS A 139 -11.43 -16.46 6.30
CA HIS A 139 -11.36 -15.50 5.19
C HIS A 139 -9.90 -15.15 4.89
N SER A 140 -9.59 -14.92 3.62
CA SER A 140 -8.26 -14.59 3.16
C SER A 140 -8.35 -13.67 1.95
N ASP A 141 -7.67 -12.52 2.00
CA ASP A 141 -7.58 -11.59 0.90
C ASP A 141 -6.13 -11.19 0.63
N THR A 142 -5.80 -11.03 -0.66
CA THR A 142 -4.52 -10.50 -1.11
C THR A 142 -4.70 -9.10 -1.70
N TYR A 143 -3.87 -8.18 -1.24
CA TYR A 143 -3.88 -6.77 -1.60
C TYR A 143 -2.54 -6.35 -2.19
N TYR A 144 -2.59 -5.42 -3.14
CA TYR A 144 -1.43 -4.84 -3.79
C TYR A 144 -1.38 -3.33 -3.57
N SER A 145 -0.25 -2.82 -3.06
CA SER A 145 -0.05 -1.37 -2.92
C SER A 145 0.71 -0.80 -4.12
N VAL A 146 -0.04 -0.22 -5.05
CA VAL A 146 0.45 0.23 -6.36
C VAL A 146 0.96 1.68 -6.39
N GLY A 147 1.04 2.34 -5.23
CA GLY A 147 1.53 3.72 -5.10
C GLY A 147 0.43 4.75 -4.82
N GLY A 148 0.82 5.93 -4.31
CA GLY A 148 -0.12 7.01 -3.98
C GLY A 148 -1.07 6.73 -2.80
N GLY A 149 -0.89 5.63 -2.07
CA GLY A 149 -1.82 5.17 -1.03
C GLY A 149 -3.00 4.35 -1.55
N PHE A 150 -3.03 4.06 -2.85
CA PHE A 150 -4.03 3.19 -3.46
C PHE A 150 -3.70 1.71 -3.20
N VAL A 151 -4.77 0.94 -3.02
CA VAL A 151 -4.75 -0.51 -2.80
C VAL A 151 -5.68 -1.14 -3.82
N VAL A 152 -5.23 -2.23 -4.43
CA VAL A 152 -6.02 -3.05 -5.36
C VAL A 152 -6.10 -4.45 -4.76
N ASP A 153 -7.30 -5.02 -4.65
CA ASP A 153 -7.45 -6.42 -4.23
C ASP A 153 -7.17 -7.39 -5.40
N ALA A 154 -6.97 -8.67 -5.10
CA ALA A 154 -6.67 -9.68 -6.12
C ALA A 154 -7.81 -9.87 -7.14
N ALA A 155 -9.07 -9.65 -6.77
CA ALA A 155 -10.20 -9.76 -7.69
C ALA A 155 -10.22 -8.60 -8.70
N GLN A 156 -9.90 -7.38 -8.25
CA GLN A 156 -9.71 -6.19 -9.08
C GLN A 156 -8.47 -6.33 -9.99
N ALA A 157 -7.38 -6.89 -9.45
CA ALA A 157 -6.17 -7.17 -10.22
C ALA A 157 -6.43 -8.17 -11.36
N ALA A 158 -7.20 -9.24 -11.09
CA ALA A 158 -7.56 -10.25 -12.08
C ALA A 158 -8.50 -9.72 -13.19
N THR A 159 -9.33 -8.73 -12.88
CA THR A 159 -10.25 -8.09 -13.84
C THR A 159 -9.62 -6.92 -14.60
N GLY A 160 -8.39 -6.52 -14.26
CA GLY A 160 -7.70 -5.39 -14.88
C GLY A 160 -8.36 -4.03 -14.60
N ALA A 161 -9.31 -3.98 -13.67
CA ALA A 161 -10.08 -2.78 -13.34
C ALA A 161 -9.26 -1.89 -12.40
N LEU A 162 -8.33 -1.11 -12.97
CA LEU A 162 -7.93 0.12 -12.33
C LEU A 162 -9.14 1.07 -12.40
N ASP A 163 -9.82 1.30 -11.28
CA ASP A 163 -10.77 2.41 -11.18
C ASP A 163 -9.98 3.72 -11.30
N ARG A 164 -9.76 4.13 -12.56
CA ARG A 164 -9.14 5.41 -12.92
C ARG A 164 -10.18 6.51 -12.70
N THR A 165 -10.58 6.76 -11.46
CA THR A 165 -11.05 8.09 -11.06
C THR A 165 -9.84 9.02 -11.02
N THR A 166 -9.37 9.37 -12.22
CA THR A 166 -8.39 10.42 -12.41
C THR A 166 -9.14 11.72 -12.11
N PRO A 167 -8.84 12.49 -11.04
CA PRO A 167 -9.17 13.90 -11.12
C PRO A 167 -8.30 14.42 -12.27
N ARG A 168 -8.95 14.85 -13.37
CA ARG A 168 -8.28 15.56 -14.45
C ARG A 168 -7.53 16.73 -13.82
N CYS A 169 -6.22 16.58 -13.67
CA CYS A 169 -5.35 17.69 -13.37
C CYS A 169 -5.52 18.70 -14.53
N PRO A 170 -5.95 19.95 -14.28
CA PRO A 170 -6.08 20.93 -15.35
C PRO A 170 -4.68 21.22 -15.89
N THR A 171 -4.49 20.97 -17.18
CA THR A 171 -3.29 21.32 -17.93
C THR A 171 -3.02 22.82 -17.84
N ILE A 172 -2.04 23.24 -17.04
CA ILE A 172 -1.47 24.59 -17.08
C ILE A 172 0.06 24.50 -17.08
N PHE A 173 0.63 24.25 -18.26
CA PHE A 173 1.83 24.97 -18.71
C PHE A 173 1.89 24.94 -20.25
N GLN A 174 1.14 25.83 -20.88
CA GLN A 174 1.49 26.29 -22.23
C GLN A 174 2.61 27.32 -22.08
N ARG A 175 3.79 27.05 -22.66
CA ARG A 175 4.61 28.13 -23.22
C ARG A 175 4.78 27.90 -24.71
N ARG A 176 4.09 28.76 -25.47
CA ARG A 176 4.24 28.96 -26.90
C ARG A 176 5.63 29.55 -27.20
N ARG A 177 6.22 29.16 -28.33
CA ARG A 177 6.80 30.13 -29.25
C ARG A 177 6.49 29.75 -30.69
N ALA A 178 5.90 30.74 -31.37
CA ALA A 178 5.48 30.81 -32.76
C ALA A 178 6.67 30.66 -33.73
N ALA A 179 6.58 29.86 -34.79
CA ALA A 179 6.01 30.15 -36.12
C ALA A 179 7.02 30.78 -37.11
N ALA A 180 7.28 30.08 -38.21
CA ALA A 180 7.34 30.64 -39.56
C ALA A 180 7.38 29.46 -40.56
N ALA A 181 6.58 29.57 -41.63
CA ALA A 181 6.42 28.55 -42.66
C ALA A 181 6.82 29.11 -44.04
N VAL A 182 7.10 28.16 -44.95
CA VAL A 182 7.07 28.18 -46.44
C VAL A 182 8.21 28.95 -47.17
N PRO A 183 8.53 28.71 -48.47
CA PRO A 183 8.43 27.53 -49.38
C PRO A 183 9.73 27.17 -50.17
N SER A 184 9.71 25.98 -50.79
CA SER A 184 10.29 25.55 -52.08
C SER A 184 11.10 26.54 -52.97
N ALA A 185 12.34 26.16 -53.34
CA ALA A 185 12.93 26.34 -54.68
C ALA A 185 14.19 25.46 -54.91
N ARG A 186 14.21 24.67 -56.00
CA ARG A 186 15.43 24.33 -56.79
C ARG A 186 15.45 25.29 -58.00
N PRO A 187 16.52 25.45 -58.84
CA PRO A 187 17.80 24.72 -58.92
C PRO A 187 19.05 25.63 -59.12
N ALA A 188 20.27 25.05 -59.14
CA ALA A 188 21.33 25.37 -60.12
C ALA A 188 22.55 24.44 -59.96
N ARG A 189 23.04 23.91 -61.09
CA ARG A 189 24.34 23.23 -61.26
C ARG A 189 25.49 24.25 -61.15
N VAL A 190 26.70 23.80 -60.79
CA VAL A 190 27.92 23.77 -61.63
C VAL A 190 29.11 23.22 -60.84
N ALA A 191 29.98 22.55 -61.59
CA ALA A 191 31.18 21.78 -61.31
C ALA A 191 32.33 22.46 -60.53
N ALA A 192 33.17 21.63 -59.90
CA ALA A 192 34.65 21.56 -59.97
C ALA A 192 35.10 20.49 -58.95
N ASP A 193 35.56 19.30 -59.34
CA ASP A 193 36.92 18.95 -59.82
C ASP A 193 37.95 18.77 -58.68
N ALA A 194 38.88 17.83 -58.92
CA ALA A 194 40.06 17.41 -58.17
C ALA A 194 39.90 16.31 -57.08
N GLY A 195 40.37 15.10 -57.41
CA GLY A 195 40.82 14.08 -56.46
C GLY A 195 40.57 12.65 -56.91
#